data_AF-A0A9D8BUV3-F1
#
_entry.id   AF-A0A9D8BUV3-F1
#
_cell.length_a   1.000
_cell.length_b   1.000
_cell.length_c   1.000
_cell.angle_alpha   90.00
_cell.angle_beta   90.00
_cell.angle_gamma   90.00
#
_symmetry.space_group_name_H-M   'P 1'
#
loop_
_entity.id
_entity.type
_entity.pdbx_description
1 polymer ?
#
loop_
_entity_poly.entity_id
_entity_poly.type
_entity_poly.pdbx_seq_one_letter_code
_entity_poly.pdbx_strand_id
1 'polypeptide(L)'
;MAPFEIEQETRPPARIKVIGVGGGGCNAVDGMMASGAMPNVEFHALNTDAQSLRRCRCPNRLQIGAEVTGGLGCGGDPLLGEKAASAAKDQIRAILNGADMVFIAAGLGGGTGTGATPVIAQMAKELGILTVAIVTRPFQFEGPQRMQKAQQGIEKLREYVDTLIVVSNDRLLEVVGAKATLLEAFAL
;
A
#
# COMPACT_ATOMS: atom_id res chain seq x y z
N MET A 1 -34.39 -34.85 19.08
CA MET A 1 -33.28 -34.10 18.46
C MET A 1 -33.15 -32.82 19.27
N ALA A 2 -32.07 -32.66 20.04
CA ALA A 2 -31.88 -31.46 20.85
C ALA A 2 -31.71 -30.23 19.92
N PRO A 3 -32.26 -29.06 20.25
CA PRO A 3 -32.03 -27.85 19.47
C PRO A 3 -30.53 -27.55 19.46
N PHE A 4 -29.99 -27.26 18.28
CA PHE A 4 -28.62 -26.78 18.14
C PHE A 4 -28.60 -25.32 18.63
N GLU A 5 -28.17 -25.10 19.87
CA GLU A 5 -27.94 -23.76 20.38
C GLU A 5 -26.63 -23.24 19.78
N ILE A 6 -26.74 -22.28 18.85
CA ILE A 6 -25.58 -21.54 18.37
C ILE A 6 -25.22 -20.55 19.48
N GLU A 7 -24.21 -20.89 20.28
CA GLU A 7 -23.52 -19.91 21.11
C GLU A 7 -22.96 -18.83 20.17
N GLN A 8 -23.62 -17.66 20.16
CA GLN A 8 -23.05 -16.48 19.53
C GLN A 8 -21.89 -16.00 20.39
N GLU A 9 -20.70 -16.56 20.16
CA GLU A 9 -19.46 -15.91 20.60
C GLU A 9 -19.43 -14.52 19.97
N THR A 10 -19.72 -13.48 20.76
CA THR A 10 -19.53 -12.08 20.38
C THR A 10 -18.03 -11.81 20.31
N ARG A 11 -17.37 -12.31 19.26
CA ARG A 11 -15.98 -11.96 18.99
C ARG A 11 -15.91 -10.45 18.72
N PRO A 12 -14.96 -9.72 19.32
CA PRO A 12 -14.77 -8.32 18.98
C PRO A 12 -14.53 -8.18 17.46
N PRO A 13 -14.97 -7.07 16.85
CA PRO A 13 -14.78 -6.86 15.42
C PRO A 13 -13.30 -6.91 15.07
N ALA A 14 -12.96 -7.53 13.93
CA ALA A 14 -11.59 -7.64 13.46
C ALA A 14 -10.95 -6.26 13.29
N ARG A 15 -9.72 -6.10 13.75
CA ARG A 15 -8.92 -4.87 13.63
C ARG A 15 -8.24 -4.87 12.27
N ILE A 16 -8.78 -4.06 11.37
CA ILE A 16 -8.31 -3.94 9.98
C ILE A 16 -7.46 -2.68 9.85
N LYS A 17 -6.27 -2.81 9.26
CA LYS A 17 -5.43 -1.67 8.91
C LYS A 17 -5.24 -1.58 7.40
N VAL A 18 -5.33 -0.38 6.85
CA VAL A 18 -5.05 -0.08 5.44
C VAL A 18 -3.81 0.79 5.36
N ILE A 19 -2.78 0.33 4.65
CA ILE A 19 -1.49 0.99 4.54
C ILE A 19 -1.24 1.38 3.09
N GLY A 20 -1.26 2.67 2.80
CA GLY A 20 -0.86 3.24 1.52
C GLY A 20 0.65 3.48 1.48
N VAL A 21 1.34 2.88 0.52
CA VAL A 21 2.81 2.96 0.40
C VAL A 21 3.23 3.70 -0.86
N GLY A 22 4.08 4.72 -0.69
CA GLY A 22 4.52 5.62 -1.76
C GLY A 22 3.41 6.52 -2.27
N GLY A 23 3.68 7.30 -3.32
CA GLY A 23 2.73 8.29 -3.85
C GLY A 23 1.38 7.69 -4.26
N GLY A 24 1.40 6.66 -5.12
CA GLY A 24 0.17 6.00 -5.58
C GLY A 24 -0.63 5.35 -4.45
N GLY A 25 0.05 4.71 -3.49
CA GLY A 25 -0.62 4.11 -2.32
C GLY A 25 -1.23 5.16 -1.38
N CYS A 26 -0.53 6.26 -1.13
CA CYS A 26 -1.06 7.37 -0.33
C CYS A 26 -2.28 8.01 -1.00
N ASN A 27 -2.25 8.20 -2.33
CA ASN A 27 -3.39 8.71 -3.09
C ASN A 27 -4.60 7.76 -3.00
N ALA A 28 -4.37 6.44 -3.12
CA ALA A 28 -5.43 5.45 -2.98
C ALA A 28 -6.09 5.50 -1.59
N VAL A 29 -5.28 5.60 -0.52
CA VAL A 29 -5.80 5.77 0.86
C VAL A 29 -6.61 7.05 1.00
N ASP A 30 -6.13 8.18 0.48
CA ASP A 30 -6.87 9.44 0.52
C ASP A 30 -8.20 9.33 -0.23
N GLY A 31 -8.23 8.63 -1.37
CA GLY A 31 -9.46 8.34 -2.12
C GLY A 31 -10.44 7.46 -1.35
N MET A 32 -9.95 6.40 -0.71
CA MET A 32 -10.75 5.52 0.15
C MET A 32 -11.36 6.28 1.34
N MET A 33 -10.62 7.18 1.95
CA MET A 33 -11.13 8.01 3.05
C MET A 33 -12.15 9.05 2.56
N ALA A 34 -11.98 9.59 1.36
CA ALA A 34 -12.88 10.58 0.80
C ALA A 34 -14.23 9.99 0.33
N SER A 35 -14.27 8.72 -0.06
CA SER A 35 -15.49 8.05 -0.53
C SER A 35 -16.47 7.66 0.60
N GLY A 36 -16.00 7.64 1.84
CA GLY A 36 -16.84 7.44 3.03
C GLY A 36 -16.09 6.82 4.20
N ALA A 37 -16.63 6.96 5.40
CA ALA A 37 -16.07 6.32 6.58
C ALA A 37 -16.32 4.81 6.52
N MET A 38 -15.23 4.03 6.44
CA MET A 38 -15.28 2.58 6.68
C MET A 38 -15.20 2.36 8.19
N PRO A 39 -16.30 1.99 8.88
CA PRO A 39 -16.24 1.76 10.32
C PRO A 39 -15.23 0.65 10.61
N ASN A 40 -14.40 0.86 11.65
CA ASN A 40 -13.40 -0.10 12.14
C ASN A 40 -12.20 -0.36 11.22
N VAL A 41 -11.86 0.57 10.32
CA VAL A 41 -10.64 0.53 9.52
C VAL A 41 -9.68 1.64 9.93
N GLU A 42 -8.44 1.28 10.27
CA GLU A 42 -7.37 2.24 10.55
C GLU A 42 -6.54 2.50 9.29
N PHE A 43 -6.51 3.75 8.82
CA PHE A 43 -5.74 4.13 7.63
C PHE A 43 -4.36 4.66 8.02
N HIS A 44 -3.33 4.28 7.24
CA HIS A 44 -1.96 4.77 7.36
C HIS A 44 -1.38 5.13 5.99
N ALA A 45 -0.59 6.19 5.94
CA ALA A 45 0.14 6.61 4.74
C ALA A 45 1.65 6.63 5.01
N LEU A 46 2.39 5.86 4.23
CA LEU A 46 3.85 5.67 4.34
C LEU A 46 4.52 6.15 3.07
N ASN A 47 5.47 7.09 3.19
CA ASN A 47 6.22 7.57 2.05
C ASN A 47 7.63 8.04 2.44
N THR A 48 8.55 8.09 1.49
CA THR A 48 9.86 8.71 1.67
C THR A 48 9.85 10.21 1.38
N ASP A 49 8.92 10.67 0.54
CA ASP A 49 8.74 12.08 0.20
C ASP A 49 7.89 12.78 1.28
N ALA A 50 8.54 13.69 2.02
CA ALA A 50 7.93 14.47 3.08
C ALA A 50 6.90 15.48 2.55
N GLN A 51 7.09 16.02 1.34
CA GLN A 51 6.13 16.94 0.73
C GLN A 51 4.83 16.21 0.37
N SER A 52 4.96 15.01 -0.21
CA SER A 52 3.81 14.17 -0.53
C SER A 52 3.01 13.81 0.72
N LEU A 53 3.69 13.42 1.82
CA LEU A 53 3.01 13.11 3.09
C LEU A 53 2.30 14.31 3.71
N ARG A 54 2.88 15.52 3.62
CA ARG A 54 2.21 16.73 4.14
C ARG A 54 0.88 17.04 3.44
N ARG A 55 0.75 16.64 2.16
CA ARG A 55 -0.48 16.82 1.37
C ARG A 55 -1.50 15.70 1.61
N CYS A 56 -1.06 14.56 2.13
CA CYS A 56 -1.91 13.41 2.42
C CYS A 56 -2.91 13.72 3.54
N ARG A 57 -4.17 13.34 3.32
CA ARG A 57 -5.30 13.58 4.24
C ARG A 57 -5.37 12.55 5.36
N CYS A 58 -4.75 11.39 5.16
CA CYS A 58 -4.63 10.37 6.20
C CYS A 58 -4.05 10.95 7.49
N PRO A 59 -4.69 10.75 8.67
CA PRO A 59 -4.19 11.26 9.93
C PRO A 59 -2.90 10.55 10.36
N ASN A 60 -2.85 9.23 10.19
CA ASN A 60 -1.68 8.44 10.55
C ASN A 60 -0.69 8.43 9.38
N ARG A 61 0.37 9.21 9.50
CA ARG A 61 1.41 9.36 8.47
C ARG A 61 2.75 8.97 9.04
N LEU A 62 3.53 8.23 8.26
CA LEU A 62 4.89 7.87 8.60
C LEU A 62 5.82 8.20 7.44
N GLN A 63 6.76 9.10 7.69
CA GLN A 63 7.88 9.30 6.79
C GLN A 63 8.92 8.21 7.04
N ILE A 64 9.21 7.40 6.02
CA ILE A 64 10.23 6.36 6.08
C ILE A 64 11.53 6.86 5.41
N GLY A 65 12.68 6.39 5.87
CA GLY A 65 13.99 6.70 5.27
C GLY A 65 14.34 8.19 5.17
N ALA A 66 13.97 9.01 6.16
CA ALA A 66 14.33 10.42 6.18
C ALA A 66 15.85 10.64 6.10
N GLU A 67 16.64 9.84 6.82
CA GLU A 67 18.11 9.88 6.78
C GLU A 67 18.68 9.38 5.45
N VAL A 68 17.98 8.45 4.79
CA VAL A 68 18.43 7.80 3.55
C VAL A 68 18.16 8.69 2.33
N THR A 69 17.08 9.47 2.36
CA THR A 69 16.56 10.22 1.19
C THR A 69 16.60 11.73 1.36
N GLY A 70 16.95 12.23 2.57
CA GLY A 70 16.79 13.65 2.92
C GLY A 70 15.33 14.12 2.87
N GLY A 71 14.36 13.20 2.84
CA GLY A 71 12.93 13.49 2.71
C GLY A 71 12.48 13.92 1.31
N LEU A 72 13.32 13.75 0.29
CA LEU A 72 13.03 14.11 -1.11
C LEU A 72 12.41 12.95 -1.92
N GLY A 73 12.28 11.77 -1.32
CA GLY A 73 11.81 10.56 -2.00
C GLY A 73 12.92 9.72 -2.60
N CYS A 74 12.55 8.61 -3.26
CA CYS A 74 13.50 7.62 -3.74
C CYS A 74 14.01 7.84 -5.18
N GLY A 75 13.59 8.91 -5.87
CA GLY A 75 14.00 9.16 -7.27
C GLY A 75 13.67 8.03 -8.26
N GLY A 76 12.70 7.17 -7.93
CA GLY A 76 12.37 6.00 -8.75
C GLY A 76 13.26 4.78 -8.54
N ASP A 77 14.17 4.78 -7.56
CA ASP A 77 15.02 3.63 -7.19
C ASP A 77 14.33 2.73 -6.13
N PRO A 78 13.96 1.49 -6.48
CA PRO A 78 13.38 0.55 -5.51
C PRO A 78 14.33 0.15 -4.38
N LEU A 79 15.65 0.06 -4.64
CA LEU A 79 16.61 -0.34 -3.60
C LEU A 79 16.66 0.69 -2.48
N LEU A 80 16.53 1.98 -2.82
CA LEU A 80 16.46 3.04 -1.84
C LEU A 80 15.16 2.98 -1.03
N GLY A 81 14.04 2.60 -1.66
CA GLY A 81 12.76 2.35 -0.98
C GLY A 81 12.82 1.18 0.00
N GLU A 82 13.50 0.10 -0.39
CA GLU A 82 13.72 -1.08 0.47
C GLU A 82 14.56 -0.72 1.71
N LYS A 83 15.65 0.04 1.51
CA LYS A 83 16.49 0.56 2.60
C LYS A 83 15.71 1.51 3.51
N ALA A 84 14.91 2.41 2.93
CA ALA A 84 14.08 3.34 3.69
C ALA A 84 13.08 2.64 4.61
N ALA A 85 12.39 1.61 4.11
CA ALA A 85 11.48 0.80 4.92
C ALA A 85 12.23 0.00 5.99
N SER A 86 13.38 -0.58 5.63
CA SER A 86 14.21 -1.33 6.58
C SER A 86 14.71 -0.46 7.74
N ALA A 87 15.10 0.79 7.46
CA ALA A 87 15.51 1.76 8.48
C ALA A 87 14.35 2.17 9.41
N ALA A 88 13.11 2.09 8.95
CA ALA A 88 11.91 2.43 9.72
C ALA A 88 11.19 1.20 10.30
N LYS A 89 11.88 0.04 10.42
CA LYS A 89 11.29 -1.23 10.83
C LYS A 89 10.49 -1.15 12.13
N ASP A 90 11.03 -0.51 13.15
CA ASP A 90 10.37 -0.45 14.47
C ASP A 90 9.09 0.39 14.43
N GLN A 91 9.10 1.48 13.68
CA GLN A 91 7.93 2.34 13.47
C GLN A 91 6.85 1.62 12.65
N ILE A 92 7.26 0.88 11.61
CA ILE A 92 6.34 0.08 10.79
C ILE A 92 5.73 -1.06 11.61
N ARG A 93 6.53 -1.76 12.43
CA ARG A 93 6.01 -2.80 13.34
C ARG A 93 5.04 -2.24 14.37
N ALA A 94 5.30 -1.05 14.90
CA ALA A 94 4.36 -0.39 15.80
C ALA A 94 3.02 -0.10 15.12
N ILE A 95 3.02 0.28 13.84
CA ILE A 95 1.81 0.45 13.04
C ILE A 95 1.10 -0.89 12.82
N LEU A 96 1.83 -1.96 12.50
CA LEU A 96 1.25 -3.29 12.22
C LEU A 96 0.70 -3.97 13.47
N ASN A 97 1.26 -3.70 14.64
CA ASN A 97 0.89 -4.36 15.89
C ASN A 97 -0.61 -4.24 16.19
N GLY A 98 -1.18 -5.37 16.61
CA GLY A 98 -2.60 -5.47 16.97
C GLY A 98 -3.54 -5.45 15.76
N ALA A 99 -3.06 -5.52 14.52
CA ALA A 99 -3.92 -5.79 13.38
C ALA A 99 -4.23 -7.30 13.30
N ASP A 100 -5.48 -7.63 13.01
CA ASP A 100 -5.86 -9.01 12.65
C ASP A 100 -5.73 -9.20 11.13
N MET A 101 -5.88 -8.11 10.38
CA MET A 101 -5.73 -8.07 8.92
C MET A 101 -5.12 -6.74 8.46
N VAL A 102 -4.25 -6.80 7.46
CA VAL A 102 -3.68 -5.62 6.81
C VAL A 102 -3.91 -5.64 5.30
N PHE A 103 -4.38 -4.52 4.78
CA PHE A 103 -4.43 -4.23 3.35
C PHE A 103 -3.29 -3.28 3.00
N ILE A 104 -2.43 -3.67 2.06
CA ILE A 104 -1.32 -2.83 1.61
C ILE A 104 -1.62 -2.36 0.18
N ALA A 105 -1.81 -1.05 0.01
CA ALA A 105 -2.06 -0.41 -1.27
C ALA A 105 -0.79 0.27 -1.80
N ALA A 106 -0.35 -0.06 -3.01
CA ALA A 106 0.85 0.58 -3.59
C ALA A 106 0.81 0.66 -5.13
N GLY A 107 1.31 1.77 -5.66
CA GLY A 107 1.65 1.88 -7.08
C GLY A 107 3.08 1.37 -7.32
N LEU A 108 3.23 0.33 -8.13
CA LEU A 108 4.53 -0.26 -8.43
C LEU A 108 5.15 0.35 -9.70
N GLY A 109 6.47 0.19 -9.84
CA GLY A 109 7.27 0.80 -10.90
C GLY A 109 7.98 2.07 -10.48
N GLY A 110 7.55 2.69 -9.37
CA GLY A 110 8.29 3.75 -8.68
C GLY A 110 9.42 3.24 -7.77
N GLY A 111 9.96 4.10 -6.92
CA GLY A 111 10.98 3.72 -5.93
C GLY A 111 10.37 3.24 -4.63
N THR A 112 9.66 4.12 -3.92
CA THR A 112 9.11 3.85 -2.59
C THR A 112 8.11 2.69 -2.60
N GLY A 113 7.07 2.75 -3.44
CA GLY A 113 6.06 1.69 -3.51
C GLY A 113 6.69 0.34 -3.85
N THR A 114 7.52 0.27 -4.88
CA THR A 114 8.16 -0.98 -5.33
C THR A 114 9.10 -1.58 -4.27
N GLY A 115 9.90 -0.76 -3.61
CA GLY A 115 10.92 -1.22 -2.65
C GLY A 115 10.40 -1.46 -1.24
N ALA A 116 9.53 -0.57 -0.75
CA ALA A 116 9.07 -0.62 0.64
C ALA A 116 7.94 -1.64 0.85
N THR A 117 7.07 -1.84 -0.15
CA THR A 117 5.88 -2.70 -0.01
C THR A 117 6.23 -4.15 0.36
N PRO A 118 7.20 -4.83 -0.30
CA PRO A 118 7.61 -6.18 0.09
C PRO A 118 8.14 -6.25 1.53
N VAL A 119 8.89 -5.23 1.96
CA VAL A 119 9.46 -5.16 3.32
C VAL A 119 8.36 -5.01 4.38
N ILE A 120 7.33 -4.20 4.11
CA ILE A 120 6.18 -4.04 4.99
C ILE A 120 5.36 -5.34 5.05
N ALA A 121 5.10 -5.97 3.90
CA ALA A 121 4.39 -7.25 3.83
C ALA A 121 5.13 -8.36 4.59
N GLN A 122 6.46 -8.42 4.47
CA GLN A 122 7.29 -9.36 5.21
C GLN A 122 7.09 -9.19 6.72
N MET A 123 7.13 -7.96 7.23
CA MET A 123 6.89 -7.70 8.65
C MET A 123 5.49 -8.09 9.10
N ALA A 124 4.47 -7.85 8.27
CA ALA A 124 3.10 -8.24 8.59
C ALA A 124 2.95 -9.76 8.69
N LYS A 125 3.56 -10.49 7.76
CA LYS A 125 3.61 -11.95 7.76
C LYS A 125 4.40 -12.52 8.95
N GLU A 126 5.52 -11.92 9.32
CA GLU A 126 6.29 -12.27 10.53
C GLU A 126 5.45 -12.13 11.81
N LEU A 127 4.53 -11.16 11.84
CA LEU A 127 3.61 -10.92 12.95
C LEU A 127 2.36 -11.81 12.91
N GLY A 128 2.21 -12.69 11.90
CA GLY A 128 1.06 -13.57 11.74
C GLY A 128 -0.24 -12.85 11.34
N ILE A 129 -0.13 -11.67 10.72
CA ILE A 129 -1.27 -10.85 10.29
C ILE A 129 -1.73 -11.32 8.91
N LEU A 130 -3.05 -11.50 8.70
CA LEU A 130 -3.60 -11.77 7.38
C LEU A 130 -3.30 -10.59 6.44
N THR A 131 -2.46 -10.82 5.44
CA THR A 131 -1.86 -9.77 4.62
C THR A 131 -2.37 -9.84 3.19
N VAL A 132 -3.11 -8.81 2.78
CA VAL A 132 -3.60 -8.65 1.40
C VAL A 132 -2.91 -7.44 0.78
N ALA A 133 -2.27 -7.62 -0.37
CA ALA A 133 -1.71 -6.51 -1.13
C ALA A 133 -2.53 -6.23 -2.39
N ILE A 134 -2.86 -4.95 -2.58
CA ILE A 134 -3.54 -4.42 -3.77
C ILE A 134 -2.58 -3.46 -4.45
N VAL A 135 -2.04 -3.88 -5.59
CA VAL A 135 -0.99 -3.13 -6.26
C VAL A 135 -1.32 -2.82 -7.71
N THR A 136 -0.90 -1.64 -8.17
CA THR A 136 -1.06 -1.26 -9.58
C THR A 136 0.24 -1.43 -10.36
N ARG A 137 0.11 -1.92 -11.59
CA ARG A 137 1.15 -1.84 -12.62
C ARG A 137 1.05 -0.50 -13.34
N PRO A 138 2.19 0.13 -13.70
CA PRO A 138 2.19 1.40 -14.40
C PRO A 138 1.54 1.28 -15.78
N PHE A 139 1.12 2.39 -16.37
CA PHE A 139 0.66 2.42 -17.76
C PHE A 139 1.82 2.08 -18.71
N GLN A 140 1.51 1.53 -19.88
CA GLN A 140 2.52 1.25 -20.91
C GLN A 140 3.29 2.50 -21.33
N PHE A 141 2.64 3.67 -21.37
CA PHE A 141 3.27 4.93 -21.75
C PHE A 141 4.28 5.45 -20.71
N GLU A 142 4.27 4.95 -19.47
CA GLU A 142 5.23 5.35 -18.43
C GLU A 142 6.63 4.75 -18.65
N GLY A 143 6.76 3.87 -19.65
CA GLY A 143 8.02 3.36 -20.16
C GLY A 143 8.41 1.97 -19.61
N PRO A 144 9.24 1.23 -20.37
CA PRO A 144 9.56 -0.17 -20.09
C PRO A 144 10.33 -0.35 -18.77
N GLN A 145 11.16 0.61 -18.37
CA GLN A 145 11.90 0.54 -17.11
C GLN A 145 10.99 0.56 -15.88
N ARG A 146 9.92 1.37 -15.89
CA ARG A 146 8.92 1.37 -14.81
C ARG A 146 8.18 0.03 -14.76
N MET A 147 7.80 -0.51 -15.90
CA MET A 147 7.15 -1.83 -15.99
C MET A 147 8.04 -2.96 -15.44
N GLN A 148 9.33 -2.96 -15.80
CA GLN A 148 10.28 -3.96 -15.29
C GLN A 148 10.43 -3.89 -13.77
N LYS A 149 10.57 -2.67 -13.21
CA LYS A 149 10.61 -2.47 -11.75
C LYS A 149 9.34 -2.98 -11.08
N ALA A 150 8.17 -2.69 -11.67
CA ALA A 150 6.91 -3.15 -11.14
C ALA A 150 6.83 -4.69 -11.10
N GLN A 151 7.26 -5.36 -12.18
CA GLN A 151 7.26 -6.81 -12.26
C GLN A 151 8.18 -7.46 -11.21
N GLN A 152 9.39 -6.91 -11.01
CA GLN A 152 10.30 -7.35 -9.95
C GLN A 152 9.70 -7.14 -8.55
N GLY A 153 9.02 -6.01 -8.33
CA GLY A 153 8.33 -5.73 -7.06
C GLY A 153 7.20 -6.72 -6.79
N ILE A 154 6.40 -7.07 -7.82
CA ILE A 154 5.32 -8.07 -7.73
C ILE A 154 5.87 -9.45 -7.36
N GLU A 155 6.97 -9.86 -7.98
CA GLU A 155 7.61 -11.15 -7.72
C GLU A 155 8.07 -11.25 -6.26
N LYS A 156 8.82 -10.24 -5.78
CA LYS A 156 9.23 -10.18 -4.36
C LYS A 156 8.03 -10.16 -3.42
N LEU A 157 7.01 -9.36 -3.73
CA LEU A 157 5.84 -9.18 -2.85
C LEU A 157 5.03 -10.47 -2.69
N ARG A 158 4.94 -11.30 -3.74
CA ARG A 158 4.18 -12.55 -3.73
C ARG A 158 4.63 -13.52 -2.64
N GLU A 159 5.90 -13.48 -2.24
CA GLU A 159 6.44 -14.34 -1.19
C GLU A 159 5.93 -13.97 0.22
N TYR A 160 5.48 -12.73 0.41
CA TYR A 160 5.20 -12.15 1.72
C TYR A 160 3.73 -11.86 2.00
N VAL A 161 2.83 -12.14 1.05
CA VAL A 161 1.39 -11.86 1.20
C VAL A 161 0.56 -13.14 1.10
N ASP A 162 -0.57 -13.17 1.79
CA ASP A 162 -1.55 -14.25 1.67
C ASP A 162 -2.38 -14.12 0.39
N THR A 163 -2.62 -12.88 -0.04
CA THR A 163 -3.32 -12.58 -1.29
C THR A 163 -2.69 -11.38 -1.98
N LEU A 164 -2.44 -11.51 -3.28
CA LEU A 164 -1.91 -10.45 -4.14
C LEU A 164 -2.89 -10.13 -5.26
N ILE A 165 -3.46 -8.94 -5.23
CA ILE A 165 -4.33 -8.40 -6.28
C ILE A 165 -3.50 -7.41 -7.11
N VAL A 166 -3.28 -7.74 -8.38
CA VAL A 166 -2.55 -6.89 -9.31
C VAL A 166 -3.52 -6.27 -10.29
N VAL A 167 -3.62 -4.94 -10.26
CA VAL A 167 -4.44 -4.16 -11.19
C VAL A 167 -3.53 -3.54 -12.25
N SER A 168 -3.96 -3.59 -13.51
CA SER A 168 -3.23 -2.97 -14.61
C SER A 168 -3.81 -1.59 -14.86
N ASN A 169 -3.00 -0.53 -14.77
CA ASN A 169 -3.48 0.83 -15.06
C ASN A 169 -4.02 0.95 -16.49
N ASP A 170 -3.46 0.24 -17.47
CA ASP A 170 -4.00 0.24 -18.84
C ASP A 170 -5.47 -0.20 -18.92
N ARG A 171 -5.89 -1.14 -18.06
CA ARG A 171 -7.30 -1.58 -18.00
C ARG A 171 -8.22 -0.49 -17.43
N LEU A 172 -7.68 0.46 -16.66
CA LEU A 172 -8.46 1.61 -16.19
C LEU A 172 -8.78 2.55 -17.37
N LEU A 173 -7.85 2.76 -18.31
CA LEU A 173 -8.10 3.60 -19.49
C LEU A 173 -9.24 3.05 -20.37
N GLU A 174 -9.32 1.72 -20.51
CA GLU A 174 -10.39 1.07 -21.25
C GLU A 174 -11.77 1.35 -20.65
N VAL A 175 -11.85 1.50 -19.33
CA VAL A 175 -13.10 1.75 -18.60
C VAL A 175 -13.49 3.24 -18.61
N VAL A 176 -12.51 4.15 -18.58
CA VAL A 176 -12.75 5.61 -18.50
C VAL A 176 -12.97 6.23 -19.88
N GLY A 177 -12.60 5.52 -20.95
CA GLY A 177 -12.78 5.94 -22.33
C GLY A 177 -11.69 6.91 -22.82
N ALA A 178 -11.46 6.93 -24.13
CA ALA A 178 -10.33 7.59 -24.81
C ALA A 178 -10.21 9.14 -24.65
N LYS A 179 -11.08 9.77 -23.85
CA LYS A 179 -11.08 11.22 -23.60
C LYS A 179 -10.53 11.61 -22.23
N ALA A 180 -10.14 10.65 -21.39
CA ALA A 180 -9.56 10.94 -20.09
C ALA A 180 -8.22 11.67 -20.23
N THR A 181 -8.08 12.80 -19.54
CA THR A 181 -6.79 13.47 -19.38
C THR A 181 -5.87 12.63 -18.49
N LEU A 182 -4.55 12.80 -18.65
CA LEU A 182 -3.56 12.10 -17.86
C LEU A 182 -3.80 12.25 -16.34
N LEU A 183 -4.26 13.43 -15.92
CA LEU A 183 -4.57 13.73 -14.52
C LEU A 183 -5.77 12.92 -14.01
N GLU A 184 -6.80 12.75 -14.84
CA GLU A 184 -7.99 11.96 -14.50
C GLU A 184 -7.67 10.47 -14.40
N ALA A 185 -6.77 9.97 -15.25
CA ALA A 185 -6.35 8.56 -15.23
C ALA A 185 -5.60 8.15 -13.93
N PHE A 186 -4.89 9.09 -13.29
CA PHE A 186 -4.18 8.85 -12.03
C PHE A 186 -5.01 9.14 -10.76
N ALA A 187 -6.18 9.76 -10.90
CA ALA A 187 -7.04 10.15 -9.79
C ALA A 187 -8.08 9.07 -9.40
N LEU A 188 -8.15 7.98 -10.18
CA LEU A 188 -8.96 6.78 -9.92
C LEU A 188 -8.19 5.79 -9.06
#